data_AF-A0A3N5VU74-F1
#
_entry.id   AF-A0A3N5VU74-F1
#
_cell.length_a   1.000
_cell.length_b   1.000
_cell.length_c   1.000
_cell.angle_alpha   90.00
_cell.angle_beta   90.00
_cell.angle_gamma   90.00
#
_symmetry.space_group_name_H-M   'P 1'
#
loop_
_entity.id
_entity.type
_entity.pdbx_description
1 polymer ?
#
loop_
_entity_poly.entity_id
_entity_poly.type
_entity_poly.pdbx_seq_one_letter_code
_entity_poly.pdbx_strand_id
1 'polypeptide(L)'
;MRRELVLLSLVSVLALGSVVQAANIIWVSDNKGYGSVEPNTPGDQGWIDLLTAQGHNVIYKNQNEYIDGQQYWRTLDPNKIAELEAADLIILSRNADSGSYSTAADNEPNLWNAVSTPLISLSAHMSRIGGKWGWLNGTGTVKAKEGLLNVVDANHAVFSGVAIDPNGRVLALNPQWNIDWVTGVKDAGNGKVLATRGSDGLVSIVTWEAGQKFFEAGTKVAGGPRMLFVAGTGSSNAAPNYAPDGMYNLTADGEKMFVNAVNFMLNKGKSIVFVSAMYPSTTDANVPSDQGFVDLLTAAGYDVDYMPGSLVGTGWVSYWETLDPNKLAVLDAADLVILARGCNSAGMATDAAELAAWDNVKSPVMLMSSYIAASNRWKWINSTSQDARKTYYDIKAIDPNHPLFEGVALDANDVVRWFDPNAASGYASFINTADVGNGKVLAVRPDNGNMLIAEWPAGKPFYATSTQTPVDTRMFFGAGTQEVSGQKTNWGVMNLSAEGQRIFINAVAYLIAPAELPGTE
;
A
#
# COMPACT_ATOMS: atom_id res chain seq x y z
N MET A 1 26.56 -52.17 16.31
CA MET A 1 25.52 -51.19 16.67
C MET A 1 25.67 -49.99 15.75
N ARG A 2 24.75 -49.84 14.79
CA ARG A 2 24.73 -48.80 13.76
C ARG A 2 24.10 -47.54 14.37
N ARG A 3 24.74 -46.38 14.21
CA ARG A 3 24.15 -45.05 14.49
C ARG A 3 23.59 -44.53 13.18
N GLU A 4 22.29 -44.26 13.16
CA GLU A 4 21.57 -43.70 12.03
C GLU A 4 21.95 -42.22 11.85
N LEU A 5 22.40 -41.88 10.63
CA LEU A 5 22.47 -40.51 10.14
C LEU A 5 21.07 -40.12 9.69
N VAL A 6 20.44 -39.17 10.37
CA VAL A 6 19.26 -38.46 9.86
C VAL A 6 19.78 -37.32 8.99
N LEU A 7 19.72 -37.48 7.66
CA LEU A 7 19.83 -36.38 6.73
C LEU A 7 18.56 -35.53 6.85
N LEU A 8 18.70 -34.31 7.37
CA LEU A 8 17.67 -33.27 7.27
C LEU A 8 17.90 -32.55 5.92
N SER A 9 17.06 -32.85 4.94
CA SER A 9 17.06 -32.18 3.64
C SER A 9 16.50 -30.77 3.80
N LEU A 10 17.36 -29.77 3.99
CA LEU A 10 16.99 -28.36 3.87
C LEU A 10 16.88 -28.05 2.37
N VAL A 11 15.67 -28.11 1.81
CA VAL A 11 15.39 -27.57 0.48
C VAL A 11 15.32 -26.06 0.62
N SER A 12 16.46 -25.40 0.42
CA SER A 12 16.52 -23.96 0.16
C SER A 12 15.93 -23.69 -1.22
N VAL A 13 14.62 -23.45 -1.28
CA VAL A 13 14.00 -22.75 -2.41
C VAL A 13 14.42 -21.28 -2.27
N LEU A 14 15.56 -20.92 -2.84
CA LEU A 14 15.88 -19.54 -3.18
C LEU A 14 14.96 -19.14 -4.34
N ALA A 15 13.73 -18.75 -4.03
CA ALA A 15 12.93 -17.95 -4.93
C ALA A 15 13.62 -16.58 -4.99
N LEU A 16 14.40 -16.35 -6.03
CA LEU A 16 14.82 -15.01 -6.41
C LEU A 16 13.58 -14.27 -6.91
N GLY A 17 12.75 -13.82 -5.97
CA GLY A 17 11.65 -12.91 -6.27
C GLY A 17 12.23 -11.64 -6.87
N SER A 18 11.69 -11.21 -7.99
CA SER A 18 11.86 -9.86 -8.50
C SER A 18 11.54 -8.86 -7.39
N VAL A 19 12.49 -7.99 -7.08
CA VAL A 19 12.30 -6.91 -6.13
C VAL A 19 11.23 -5.97 -6.71
N VAL A 20 10.06 -5.88 -6.07
CA VAL A 20 9.35 -4.59 -6.03
C VAL A 20 10.36 -3.55 -5.58
N GLN A 21 10.28 -2.33 -6.12
CA GLN A 21 11.23 -1.28 -5.78
C GLN A 21 11.41 -1.23 -4.27
N ALA A 22 12.65 -1.48 -3.84
CA ALA A 22 13.02 -1.52 -2.45
C ALA A 22 12.78 -0.15 -1.82
N ALA A 23 11.66 0.02 -1.10
CA ALA A 23 11.44 1.24 -0.32
C ALA A 23 12.62 1.48 0.63
N ASN A 24 13.07 2.74 0.72
CA ASN A 24 14.08 3.17 1.65
C ASN A 24 13.42 3.42 3.01
N ILE A 25 13.58 2.47 3.93
CA ILE A 25 13.01 2.53 5.28
C ILE A 25 14.10 2.91 6.27
N ILE A 26 13.96 4.07 6.92
CA ILE A 26 14.85 4.43 8.03
C ILE A 26 14.35 3.77 9.31
N TRP A 27 15.20 2.93 9.91
CA TRP A 27 14.96 2.34 11.22
C TRP A 27 15.63 3.17 12.31
N VAL A 28 14.82 3.76 13.19
CA VAL A 28 15.27 4.61 14.30
C VAL A 28 15.27 3.78 15.58
N SER A 29 16.45 3.56 16.17
CA SER A 29 16.62 2.82 17.42
C SER A 29 17.87 3.27 18.15
N ASP A 30 17.87 3.12 19.48
CA ASP A 30 19.08 3.33 20.29
C ASP A 30 19.92 2.06 20.49
N ASN A 31 19.49 0.93 19.91
CA ASN A 31 20.22 -0.34 19.96
C ASN A 31 20.70 -0.75 21.37
N LYS A 32 19.93 -0.45 22.43
CA LYS A 32 20.37 -0.60 23.84
C LYS A 32 20.63 -2.05 24.26
N GLY A 33 20.10 -3.01 23.50
CA GLY A 33 20.24 -4.45 23.72
C GLY A 33 21.25 -5.12 22.78
N TYR A 34 22.13 -4.36 22.13
CA TYR A 34 23.12 -4.94 21.24
C TYR A 34 23.96 -6.03 21.94
N GLY A 35 24.02 -7.21 21.34
CA GLY A 35 24.80 -8.32 21.89
C GLY A 35 24.17 -9.04 23.09
N SER A 36 22.97 -8.66 23.54
CA SER A 36 22.40 -9.18 24.79
C SER A 36 21.68 -10.53 24.66
N VAL A 37 21.24 -10.88 23.45
CA VAL A 37 20.62 -12.20 23.14
C VAL A 37 21.62 -13.04 22.36
N GLU A 38 22.07 -12.51 21.22
CA GLU A 38 23.10 -13.10 20.38
C GLU A 38 24.28 -12.13 20.28
N PRO A 39 25.53 -12.60 20.39
CA PRO A 39 26.71 -11.75 20.24
C PRO A 39 26.69 -10.98 18.92
N ASN A 40 26.96 -9.68 18.99
CA ASN A 40 27.04 -8.77 17.84
C ASN A 40 25.73 -8.56 17.06
N THR A 41 24.58 -8.85 17.66
CA THR A 41 23.27 -8.67 17.03
C THR A 41 22.44 -7.58 17.73
N PRO A 42 21.81 -6.65 16.98
CA PRO A 42 20.83 -5.72 17.54
C PRO A 42 19.63 -6.45 18.14
N GLY A 43 19.02 -5.87 19.18
CA GLY A 43 17.72 -6.35 19.67
C GLY A 43 16.65 -6.34 18.57
N ASP A 44 16.72 -5.36 17.67
CA ASP A 44 15.72 -5.14 16.61
C ASP A 44 15.89 -6.05 15.38
N GLN A 45 16.89 -6.95 15.34
CA GLN A 45 17.30 -7.61 14.10
C GLN A 45 16.17 -8.36 13.37
N GLY A 46 15.27 -9.04 14.09
CA GLY A 46 14.16 -9.75 13.45
C GLY A 46 13.19 -8.84 12.67
N TRP A 47 13.07 -7.56 13.05
CA TRP A 47 12.30 -6.57 12.28
C TRP A 47 13.01 -6.18 10.99
N ILE A 48 14.33 -6.01 11.06
CA ILE A 48 15.18 -5.67 9.91
C ILE A 48 15.15 -6.82 8.90
N ASP A 49 15.33 -8.05 9.38
CA ASP A 49 15.31 -9.26 8.56
C ASP A 49 13.97 -9.41 7.83
N LEU A 50 12.85 -9.18 8.54
CA LEU A 50 11.51 -9.20 7.95
C LEU A 50 11.37 -8.19 6.82
N LEU A 51 11.73 -6.93 7.05
CA LEU A 51 11.59 -5.86 6.05
C LEU A 51 12.52 -6.07 4.86
N THR A 52 13.76 -6.52 5.08
CA THR A 52 14.69 -6.87 4.00
C THR A 52 14.21 -8.10 3.22
N ALA A 53 13.57 -9.06 3.88
CA ALA A 53 12.94 -10.21 3.21
C ALA A 53 11.74 -9.80 2.35
N GLN A 54 11.07 -8.68 2.66
CA GLN A 54 10.08 -8.03 1.78
C GLN A 54 10.74 -7.19 0.66
N GLY A 55 12.07 -7.24 0.52
CA GLY A 55 12.80 -6.53 -0.52
C GLY A 55 13.14 -5.08 -0.20
N HIS A 56 12.80 -4.55 0.98
CA HIS A 56 13.08 -3.15 1.32
C HIS A 56 14.55 -2.88 1.65
N ASN A 57 15.01 -1.66 1.34
CA ASN A 57 16.31 -1.18 1.78
C ASN A 57 16.18 -0.54 3.17
N VAL A 58 16.63 -1.25 4.20
CA VAL A 58 16.50 -0.80 5.60
C VAL A 58 17.76 -0.09 6.06
N ILE A 59 17.65 1.21 6.31
CA ILE A 59 18.74 2.06 6.78
C ILE A 59 18.71 2.10 8.31
N TYR A 60 19.55 1.27 8.93
CA TYR A 60 19.74 1.23 10.39
C TYR A 60 21.11 1.79 10.78
N LYS A 61 21.15 3.09 11.09
CA LYS A 61 22.39 3.74 11.57
C LYS A 61 22.86 3.10 12.89
N ASN A 62 24.16 2.85 12.98
CA ASN A 62 24.81 2.26 14.16
C ASN A 62 24.30 0.85 14.52
N GLN A 63 23.79 0.08 13.54
CA GLN A 63 23.29 -1.28 13.75
C GLN A 63 24.29 -2.18 14.50
N ASN A 64 25.58 -2.10 14.14
CA ASN A 64 26.61 -2.97 14.70
C ASN A 64 27.35 -2.36 15.90
N GLU A 65 26.79 -1.32 16.52
CA GLU A 65 27.46 -0.59 17.60
C GLU A 65 26.51 -0.38 18.79
N TYR A 66 26.98 -0.80 19.98
CA TYR A 66 26.39 -0.32 21.23
C TYR A 66 26.96 1.05 21.53
N ILE A 67 26.15 2.10 21.32
CA ILE A 67 26.58 3.47 21.61
C ILE A 67 25.74 4.01 22.77
N ASP A 68 26.27 3.89 23.99
CA ASP A 68 25.69 4.56 25.14
C ASP A 68 25.87 6.09 24.99
N GLY A 69 24.76 6.82 25.08
CA GLY A 69 24.77 8.28 25.07
C GLY A 69 24.87 8.99 23.71
N GLN A 70 25.29 8.35 22.61
CA GLN A 70 25.53 9.03 21.31
C GLN A 70 24.82 8.40 20.11
N GLN A 71 23.52 8.13 20.23
CA GLN A 71 22.77 7.59 19.10
C GLN A 71 22.42 8.65 18.07
N TYR A 72 22.60 8.30 16.79
CA TYR A 72 22.57 9.23 15.65
C TYR A 72 21.27 10.05 15.61
N TRP A 73 20.13 9.44 15.88
CA TRP A 73 18.82 10.06 15.72
C TRP A 73 18.31 10.85 16.93
N ARG A 74 18.97 10.81 18.09
CA ARG A 74 18.44 11.44 19.33
C ARG A 74 18.21 12.94 19.22
N THR A 75 19.08 13.62 18.49
CA THR A 75 18.99 15.06 18.23
C THR A 75 18.91 15.29 16.73
N LEU A 76 17.84 15.95 16.29
CA LEU A 76 17.63 16.29 14.89
C LEU A 76 18.31 17.62 14.56
N ASP A 77 19.08 17.59 13.48
CA ASP A 77 19.62 18.77 12.82
C ASP A 77 19.06 18.83 11.38
N PRO A 78 19.28 19.93 10.64
CA PRO A 78 18.74 20.06 9.29
C PRO A 78 19.16 18.93 8.32
N ASN A 79 20.36 18.35 8.48
CA ASN A 79 20.82 17.28 7.60
C ASN A 79 20.11 15.96 7.92
N LYS A 80 19.93 15.65 9.20
CA LYS A 80 19.17 14.47 9.63
C LYS A 80 17.69 14.58 9.25
N ILE A 81 17.11 15.78 9.35
CA ILE A 81 15.76 16.01 8.86
C ILE A 81 15.71 15.76 7.35
N ALA A 82 16.65 16.31 6.56
CA ALA A 82 16.69 16.04 5.13
C ALA A 82 16.86 14.55 4.80
N GLU A 83 17.62 13.80 5.59
CA GLU A 83 17.75 12.34 5.45
C GLU A 83 16.43 11.61 5.76
N LEU A 84 15.70 12.03 6.80
CA LEU A 84 14.37 11.51 7.13
C LEU A 84 13.35 11.84 6.04
N GLU A 85 13.37 13.06 5.49
CA GLU A 85 12.48 13.53 4.41
C GLU A 85 12.77 12.85 3.05
N ALA A 86 13.97 12.30 2.87
CA ALA A 86 14.35 11.57 1.67
C ALA A 86 13.97 10.08 1.71
N ALA A 87 13.58 9.56 2.88
CA ALA A 87 13.13 8.18 3.02
C ALA A 87 11.67 8.01 2.61
N ASP A 88 11.28 6.79 2.28
CA ASP A 88 9.88 6.45 1.96
C ASP A 88 9.06 6.21 3.24
N LEU A 89 9.71 5.71 4.29
CA LEU A 89 9.10 5.43 5.59
C LEU A 89 10.13 5.54 6.71
N ILE A 90 9.68 6.06 7.85
CA ILE A 90 10.44 6.02 9.12
C ILE A 90 9.75 5.04 10.06
N ILE A 91 10.52 4.16 10.68
CA ILE A 91 10.03 3.28 11.76
C ILE A 91 10.85 3.54 13.02
N LEU A 92 10.19 4.06 14.05
CA LEU A 92 10.76 4.18 15.39
C LEU A 92 10.57 2.88 16.17
N SER A 93 11.67 2.21 16.49
CA SER A 93 11.66 1.05 17.36
C SER A 93 11.17 1.39 18.77
N ARG A 94 10.59 0.38 19.45
CA ARG A 94 10.41 0.40 20.90
C ARG A 94 11.75 0.72 21.60
N ASN A 95 12.87 0.21 21.10
CA ASN A 95 14.22 0.34 21.67
C ASN A 95 14.82 1.77 21.63
N ALA A 96 14.00 2.81 21.50
CA ALA A 96 14.40 4.21 21.61
C ALA A 96 14.26 4.71 23.06
N ASP A 97 15.26 5.45 23.57
CA ASP A 97 15.16 6.09 24.87
C ASP A 97 14.21 7.29 24.84
N SER A 98 12.96 7.10 25.25
CA SER A 98 12.00 8.21 25.26
C SER A 98 12.44 9.45 26.04
N GLY A 99 13.40 9.35 26.97
CA GLY A 99 14.03 10.51 27.62
C GLY A 99 14.90 11.35 26.67
N SER A 100 15.67 10.68 25.82
CA SER A 100 16.65 11.28 24.93
C SER A 100 16.05 11.91 23.66
N TYR A 101 14.89 11.44 23.17
CA TYR A 101 14.19 12.01 21.99
C TYR A 101 13.15 13.08 22.38
N SER A 102 13.31 13.67 23.57
CA SER A 102 12.28 14.48 24.18
C SER A 102 12.85 15.67 24.96
N THR A 103 14.09 16.07 24.65
CA THR A 103 14.75 17.19 25.30
C THR A 103 14.05 18.49 24.91
N ALA A 104 13.46 19.15 25.91
CA ALA A 104 12.77 20.42 25.70
C ALA A 104 13.74 21.55 25.28
N ALA A 105 15.03 21.42 25.64
CA ALA A 105 16.07 22.37 25.27
C ALA A 105 16.24 22.50 23.75
N ASP A 106 16.04 21.40 23.02
CA ASP A 106 16.30 21.32 21.58
C ASP A 106 15.01 21.23 20.75
N ASN A 107 13.84 21.35 21.40
CA ASN A 107 12.54 21.31 20.75
C ASN A 107 12.25 19.99 19.99
N GLU A 108 12.92 18.89 20.36
CA GLU A 108 12.90 17.60 19.64
C GLU A 108 11.49 17.07 19.33
N PRO A 109 10.53 17.04 20.28
CA PRO A 109 9.17 16.57 19.97
C PRO A 109 8.46 17.37 18.88
N ASN A 110 8.82 18.65 18.66
CA ASN A 110 8.26 19.41 17.54
C ASN A 110 8.97 19.08 16.23
N LEU A 111 10.28 18.87 16.23
CA LEU A 111 11.02 18.50 15.02
C LEU A 111 10.57 17.14 14.49
N TRP A 112 10.51 16.12 15.34
CA TRP A 112 10.01 14.78 14.97
C TRP A 112 8.57 14.80 14.46
N ASN A 113 7.71 15.59 15.09
CA ASN A 113 6.33 15.72 14.64
C ASN A 113 6.22 16.50 13.32
N ALA A 114 7.17 17.38 13.00
CA ALA A 114 7.14 18.20 11.79
C ALA A 114 7.60 17.48 10.51
N VAL A 115 8.33 16.36 10.63
CA VAL A 115 8.79 15.58 9.47
C VAL A 115 7.61 15.20 8.56
N SER A 116 7.71 15.38 7.25
CA SER A 116 6.60 15.08 6.33
C SER A 116 6.54 13.61 5.88
N THR A 117 7.66 12.89 5.98
CA THR A 117 7.69 11.43 5.73
C THR A 117 6.73 10.67 6.64
N PRO A 118 6.01 9.65 6.11
CA PRO A 118 5.25 8.71 6.90
C PRO A 118 6.07 8.10 8.04
N LEU A 119 5.47 7.94 9.23
CA LEU A 119 6.17 7.41 10.40
C LEU A 119 5.33 6.38 11.17
N ILE A 120 5.89 5.19 11.39
CA ILE A 120 5.37 4.18 12.33
C ILE A 120 6.17 4.26 13.63
N SER A 121 5.50 4.44 14.77
CA SER A 121 6.10 4.29 16.09
C SER A 121 5.69 2.96 16.69
N LEU A 122 6.68 2.15 17.07
CA LEU A 122 6.47 0.94 17.87
C LEU A 122 6.42 1.24 19.38
N SER A 123 6.71 2.49 19.78
CA SER A 123 6.98 2.85 21.16
C SER A 123 5.83 3.62 21.82
N ALA A 124 5.07 2.95 22.69
CA ALA A 124 4.10 3.62 23.56
C ALA A 124 4.77 4.66 24.49
N HIS A 125 6.02 4.44 24.88
CA HIS A 125 6.78 5.40 25.69
C HIS A 125 7.01 6.73 24.98
N MET A 126 7.12 6.73 23.66
CA MET A 126 7.31 7.92 22.84
C MET A 126 5.99 8.63 22.55
N SER A 127 4.93 7.87 22.28
CA SER A 127 3.65 8.40 21.82
C SER A 127 2.86 9.16 22.90
N ARG A 128 3.17 8.97 24.18
CA ARG A 128 2.47 9.62 25.30
C ARG A 128 2.73 11.14 25.40
N ILE A 129 2.06 11.87 26.31
CA ILE A 129 2.37 13.28 26.64
C ILE A 129 3.46 13.38 27.74
N GLY A 130 3.66 14.57 28.30
CA GLY A 130 4.62 14.80 29.39
C GLY A 130 6.05 14.99 28.90
N GLY A 131 6.22 15.83 27.87
CA GLY A 131 7.52 16.13 27.26
C GLY A 131 7.94 15.17 26.15
N LYS A 132 7.13 14.15 25.84
CA LYS A 132 7.30 13.21 24.72
C LYS A 132 6.62 13.72 23.44
N TRP A 133 6.43 12.88 22.43
CA TRP A 133 5.88 13.30 21.13
C TRP A 133 4.40 13.70 21.20
N GLY A 134 3.66 13.23 22.21
CA GLY A 134 2.32 13.73 22.51
C GLY A 134 1.26 13.33 21.48
N TRP A 135 1.35 12.12 20.96
CA TRP A 135 0.34 11.53 20.07
C TRP A 135 -0.88 11.04 20.83
N LEU A 136 -0.71 10.59 22.07
CA LEU A 136 -1.75 10.05 22.94
C LEU A 136 -1.80 10.82 24.26
N ASN A 137 -3.01 11.16 24.70
CA ASN A 137 -3.26 11.92 25.93
C ASN A 137 -3.16 11.05 27.20
N GLY A 138 -1.97 10.48 27.44
CA GLY A 138 -1.64 9.76 28.67
C GLY A 138 -0.22 10.08 29.13
N THR A 139 0.07 9.97 30.43
CA THR A 139 1.38 10.36 31.00
C THR A 139 2.25 9.17 31.37
N GLY A 140 1.69 7.96 31.46
CA GLY A 140 2.40 6.75 31.89
C GLY A 140 2.35 5.64 30.85
N THR A 141 3.11 4.58 31.10
CA THR A 141 2.96 3.30 30.40
C THR A 141 2.66 2.17 31.37
N VAL A 142 2.00 1.15 30.87
CA VAL A 142 1.71 -0.09 31.58
C VAL A 142 2.31 -1.25 30.79
N LYS A 143 2.90 -2.19 31.52
CA LYS A 143 3.51 -3.40 30.98
C LYS A 143 2.57 -4.57 31.16
N ALA A 144 2.41 -5.38 30.13
CA ALA A 144 1.68 -6.64 30.24
C ALA A 144 2.22 -7.69 29.27
N LYS A 145 1.96 -8.94 29.62
CA LYS A 145 2.17 -10.12 28.77
C LYS A 145 0.86 -10.46 28.06
N GLU A 146 0.41 -9.55 27.21
CA GLU A 146 -0.84 -9.68 26.47
C GLU A 146 -0.56 -9.72 24.98
N GLY A 147 -0.94 -10.81 24.33
CA GLY A 147 -0.73 -11.02 22.91
C GLY A 147 -1.91 -10.61 22.05
N LEU A 148 -3.10 -10.56 22.66
CA LEU A 148 -4.37 -10.49 21.97
C LEU A 148 -4.82 -9.04 21.79
N LEU A 149 -5.18 -8.69 20.55
CA LEU A 149 -5.76 -7.40 20.19
C LEU A 149 -7.21 -7.57 19.77
N ASN A 150 -8.09 -6.66 20.19
CA ASN A 150 -9.43 -6.50 19.63
C ASN A 150 -9.32 -5.66 18.35
N VAL A 151 -9.81 -6.20 17.24
CA VAL A 151 -9.88 -5.52 15.94
C VAL A 151 -11.09 -4.59 15.94
N VAL A 152 -10.86 -3.31 15.65
CA VAL A 152 -11.92 -2.28 15.61
C VAL A 152 -12.45 -2.11 14.18
N ASP A 153 -11.57 -2.19 13.19
CA ASP A 153 -11.90 -2.06 11.77
C ASP A 153 -11.31 -3.23 10.98
N ALA A 154 -12.02 -4.36 10.95
CA ALA A 154 -11.55 -5.59 10.31
C ALA A 154 -11.38 -5.48 8.79
N ASN A 155 -11.98 -4.48 8.15
CA ASN A 155 -11.88 -4.24 6.71
C ASN A 155 -10.65 -3.38 6.34
N HIS A 156 -9.94 -2.84 7.33
CA HIS A 156 -8.73 -2.05 7.09
C HIS A 156 -7.61 -2.92 6.52
N ALA A 157 -6.79 -2.39 5.59
CA ALA A 157 -5.74 -3.18 4.93
C ALA A 157 -4.71 -3.80 5.89
N VAL A 158 -4.48 -3.18 7.06
CA VAL A 158 -3.66 -3.74 8.14
C VAL A 158 -4.07 -5.17 8.51
N PHE A 159 -5.35 -5.52 8.38
CA PHE A 159 -5.87 -6.85 8.72
C PHE A 159 -6.07 -7.77 7.50
N SER A 160 -5.62 -7.38 6.31
CA SER A 160 -5.75 -8.20 5.11
C SER A 160 -4.99 -9.54 5.26
N GLY A 161 -5.68 -10.67 5.07
CA GLY A 161 -5.11 -12.01 5.20
C GLY A 161 -4.78 -12.45 6.64
N VAL A 162 -5.22 -11.68 7.64
CA VAL A 162 -5.01 -11.94 9.07
C VAL A 162 -6.15 -12.82 9.60
N ALA A 163 -5.83 -13.85 10.36
CA ALA A 163 -6.86 -14.67 11.00
C ALA A 163 -7.46 -13.92 12.21
N ILE A 164 -8.70 -13.44 12.04
CA ILE A 164 -9.49 -12.82 13.11
C ILE A 164 -10.44 -13.88 13.67
N ASP A 165 -10.41 -14.06 14.99
CA ASP A 165 -11.27 -15.02 15.67
C ASP A 165 -12.75 -14.57 15.68
N PRO A 166 -13.71 -15.46 16.02
CA PRO A 166 -15.14 -15.11 16.05
C PRO A 166 -15.51 -13.98 17.04
N ASN A 167 -14.62 -13.61 17.96
CA ASN A 167 -14.82 -12.50 18.89
C ASN A 167 -14.19 -11.19 18.37
N GLY A 168 -13.72 -11.16 17.12
CA GLY A 168 -13.07 -10.00 16.52
C GLY A 168 -11.66 -9.77 17.07
N ARG A 169 -10.92 -10.83 17.43
CA ARG A 169 -9.60 -10.71 18.04
C ARG A 169 -8.51 -11.40 17.22
N VAL A 170 -7.29 -10.89 17.35
CA VAL A 170 -6.09 -11.44 16.72
C VAL A 170 -4.99 -11.60 17.76
N LEU A 171 -4.34 -12.77 17.78
CA LEU A 171 -3.12 -12.98 18.56
C LEU A 171 -1.94 -12.41 17.76
N ALA A 172 -1.68 -11.11 17.89
CA ALA A 172 -0.65 -10.41 17.09
C ALA A 172 0.73 -10.43 17.75
N LEU A 173 0.78 -10.38 19.09
CA LEU A 173 2.03 -10.30 19.84
C LEU A 173 2.26 -11.60 20.61
N ASN A 174 3.51 -12.00 20.80
CA ASN A 174 3.86 -13.18 21.57
C ASN A 174 3.66 -12.90 23.07
N PRO A 175 2.72 -13.60 23.74
CA PRO A 175 2.38 -13.36 25.14
C PRO A 175 3.48 -13.81 26.12
N GLN A 176 4.58 -14.40 25.64
CA GLN A 176 5.75 -14.68 26.48
C GLN A 176 6.41 -13.40 27.00
N TRP A 177 6.35 -12.32 26.21
CA TRP A 177 7.12 -11.10 26.43
C TRP A 177 6.26 -9.97 26.98
N ASN A 178 6.87 -9.06 27.74
CA ASN A 178 6.21 -7.82 28.10
C ASN A 178 6.11 -6.90 26.88
N ILE A 179 5.01 -6.17 26.79
CA ILE A 179 4.80 -5.08 25.84
C ILE A 179 4.32 -3.85 26.62
N ASP A 180 4.69 -2.65 26.17
CA ASP A 180 4.33 -1.38 26.79
C ASP A 180 3.13 -0.75 26.07
N TRP A 181 2.10 -0.34 26.81
CA TRP A 181 0.99 0.50 26.31
C TRP A 181 0.90 1.82 27.07
N VAL A 182 0.28 2.84 26.50
CA VAL A 182 0.02 4.09 27.23
C VAL A 182 -1.10 3.87 28.25
N THR A 183 -0.83 4.12 29.53
CA THR A 183 -1.76 3.83 30.62
C THR A 183 -3.03 4.67 30.51
N GLY A 184 -4.19 4.00 30.61
CA GLY A 184 -5.50 4.66 30.69
C GLY A 184 -6.02 5.27 29.39
N VAL A 185 -5.29 5.11 28.29
CA VAL A 185 -5.68 5.67 26.98
C VAL A 185 -6.43 4.63 26.17
N LYS A 186 -7.75 4.80 26.08
CA LYS A 186 -8.66 3.97 25.26
C LYS A 186 -9.19 4.70 24.03
N ASP A 187 -8.86 5.98 23.91
CA ASP A 187 -9.24 6.87 22.82
C ASP A 187 -7.96 7.51 22.27
N ALA A 188 -7.86 7.60 20.96
CA ALA A 188 -6.73 8.23 20.26
C ALA A 188 -6.99 9.70 19.90
N GLY A 189 -8.07 10.29 20.41
CA GLY A 189 -8.48 11.65 20.10
C GLY A 189 -8.95 11.75 18.67
N ASN A 190 -8.18 12.46 17.84
CA ASN A 190 -8.54 12.64 16.43
C ASN A 190 -8.05 11.48 15.55
N GLY A 191 -7.22 10.57 16.08
CA GLY A 191 -6.72 9.41 15.33
C GLY A 191 -7.76 8.33 15.12
N LYS A 192 -7.66 7.59 14.02
CA LYS A 192 -8.49 6.42 13.74
C LYS A 192 -7.92 5.20 14.45
N VAL A 193 -8.63 4.68 15.45
CA VAL A 193 -8.24 3.45 16.16
C VAL A 193 -8.56 2.23 15.30
N LEU A 194 -7.54 1.41 15.02
CA LEU A 194 -7.66 0.18 14.24
C LEU A 194 -7.70 -1.07 15.13
N ALA A 195 -6.96 -1.06 16.24
CA ALA A 195 -6.98 -2.13 17.23
C ALA A 195 -6.73 -1.62 18.65
N THR A 196 -7.28 -2.35 19.61
CA THR A 196 -7.06 -2.13 21.05
C THR A 196 -6.58 -3.40 21.73
N ARG A 197 -6.00 -3.25 22.92
CA ARG A 197 -5.55 -4.38 23.73
C ARG A 197 -6.74 -5.21 24.20
N GLY A 198 -6.64 -6.53 24.06
CA GLY A 198 -7.72 -7.49 24.32
C GLY A 198 -8.38 -7.35 25.69
N SER A 199 -7.57 -7.14 26.73
CA SER A 199 -7.99 -7.22 28.14
C SER A 199 -8.70 -5.98 28.67
N ASP A 200 -8.35 -4.78 28.21
CA ASP A 200 -8.87 -3.53 28.78
C ASP A 200 -9.12 -2.40 27.79
N GLY A 201 -8.90 -2.64 26.49
CA GLY A 201 -9.20 -1.69 25.43
C GLY A 201 -8.19 -0.55 25.30
N LEU A 202 -6.96 -0.69 25.84
CA LEU A 202 -5.92 0.32 25.58
C LEU A 202 -5.58 0.39 24.09
N VAL A 203 -5.42 1.60 23.60
CA VAL A 203 -5.06 1.86 22.20
C VAL A 203 -3.78 1.10 21.81
N SER A 204 -3.83 0.35 20.71
CA SER A 204 -2.69 -0.47 20.24
C SER A 204 -2.28 -0.15 18.81
N ILE A 205 -3.23 0.05 17.89
CA ILE A 205 -2.96 0.46 16.51
C ILE A 205 -3.84 1.67 16.17
N VAL A 206 -3.22 2.76 15.71
CA VAL A 206 -3.89 4.01 15.36
C VAL A 206 -3.21 4.66 14.18
N THR A 207 -3.97 5.33 13.32
CA THR A 207 -3.46 6.23 12.30
C THR A 207 -3.90 7.68 12.51
N TRP A 208 -3.06 8.62 12.08
CA TRP A 208 -3.38 10.03 11.94
C TRP A 208 -2.94 10.51 10.56
N GLU A 209 -3.77 11.37 9.94
CA GLU A 209 -3.46 11.96 8.64
C GLU A 209 -2.49 13.14 8.79
N ALA A 210 -1.78 13.48 7.71
CA ALA A 210 -0.93 14.66 7.68
C ALA A 210 -1.72 15.95 7.99
N GLY A 211 -1.12 16.86 8.74
CA GLY A 211 -1.75 18.10 9.22
C GLY A 211 -2.75 17.90 10.37
N GLN A 212 -3.03 16.66 10.79
CA GLN A 212 -4.01 16.39 11.84
C GLN A 212 -3.42 16.66 13.24
N LYS A 213 -4.13 17.42 14.08
CA LYS A 213 -3.85 17.45 15.52
C LYS A 213 -4.12 16.08 16.11
N PHE A 214 -3.25 15.58 16.99
CA PHE A 214 -3.43 14.24 17.57
C PHE A 214 -4.67 14.13 18.45
N PHE A 215 -4.98 15.17 19.23
CA PHE A 215 -6.20 15.30 20.02
C PHE A 215 -6.48 16.79 20.29
N GLU A 216 -7.75 17.15 20.51
CA GLU A 216 -8.20 18.55 20.55
C GLU A 216 -7.46 19.45 21.56
N ALA A 217 -7.23 18.94 22.78
CA ALA A 217 -6.51 19.68 23.82
C ALA A 217 -4.98 19.72 23.59
N GLY A 218 -4.47 18.96 22.63
CA GLY A 218 -3.06 18.84 22.30
C GLY A 218 -2.55 20.00 21.45
N THR A 219 -1.26 20.29 21.56
CA THR A 219 -0.58 21.32 20.75
C THR A 219 0.21 20.73 19.59
N LYS A 220 0.25 19.40 19.46
CA LYS A 220 1.06 18.68 18.49
C LYS A 220 0.21 18.26 17.29
N VAL A 221 0.82 18.31 16.12
CA VAL A 221 0.23 18.01 14.82
C VAL A 221 1.13 17.01 14.10
N ALA A 222 0.55 16.09 13.35
CA ALA A 222 1.25 15.18 12.46
C ALA A 222 1.76 15.93 11.22
N GLY A 223 3.08 16.07 11.04
CA GLY A 223 3.69 16.73 9.87
C GLY A 223 3.52 15.93 8.57
N GLY A 224 3.47 14.61 8.70
CA GLY A 224 3.07 13.64 7.68
C GLY A 224 2.18 12.56 8.29
N PRO A 225 1.78 11.53 7.53
CA PRO A 225 1.02 10.40 8.06
C PRO A 225 1.71 9.77 9.27
N ARG A 226 0.96 9.42 10.32
CA ARG A 226 1.48 8.77 11.52
C ARG A 226 0.73 7.49 11.83
N MET A 227 1.46 6.49 12.30
CA MET A 227 0.87 5.30 12.88
C MET A 227 1.55 4.95 14.19
N LEU A 228 0.75 4.70 15.22
CA LEU A 228 1.20 3.94 16.38
C LEU A 228 0.88 2.47 16.10
N PHE A 229 1.87 1.60 16.20
CA PHE A 229 1.71 0.15 16.17
C PHE A 229 2.43 -0.43 17.37
N VAL A 230 1.73 -0.60 18.50
CA VAL A 230 2.37 -1.07 19.74
C VAL A 230 2.92 -2.49 19.55
N ALA A 231 4.25 -2.58 19.46
CA ALA A 231 4.98 -3.84 19.33
C ALA A 231 6.44 -3.68 19.77
N GLY A 232 7.20 -4.76 19.71
CA GLY A 232 8.53 -4.85 20.30
C GLY A 232 8.45 -5.14 21.80
N THR A 233 9.38 -5.93 22.30
CA THR A 233 9.45 -6.27 23.72
C THR A 233 9.72 -5.04 24.59
N GLY A 234 9.08 -5.00 25.75
CA GLY A 234 9.19 -4.01 26.82
C GLY A 234 10.40 -4.24 27.75
N SER A 235 10.81 -3.20 28.49
CA SER A 235 11.90 -3.30 29.49
C SER A 235 11.48 -4.16 30.66
N SER A 236 12.46 -4.71 31.39
CA SER A 236 12.31 -5.57 32.59
C SER A 236 11.83 -7.01 32.35
N ASN A 237 12.25 -7.63 31.25
CA ASN A 237 12.16 -9.07 31.04
C ASN A 237 13.17 -9.78 31.96
N ALA A 238 12.68 -10.44 33.02
CA ALA A 238 13.52 -11.16 33.98
C ALA A 238 13.69 -12.63 33.60
N ALA A 239 14.81 -13.23 33.99
CA ALA A 239 15.09 -14.65 33.81
C ALA A 239 13.91 -15.53 34.29
N PRO A 240 13.59 -16.64 33.60
CA PRO A 240 14.30 -17.17 32.42
C PRO A 240 13.94 -16.46 31.11
N ASN A 241 12.97 -15.56 31.11
CA ASN A 241 12.48 -14.85 29.93
C ASN A 241 13.16 -13.49 29.83
N TYR A 242 14.46 -13.46 29.55
CA TYR A 242 15.17 -12.21 29.22
C TYR A 242 15.00 -11.91 27.72
N ALA A 243 14.56 -10.70 27.42
CA ALA A 243 14.52 -10.16 26.06
C ALA A 243 14.87 -8.66 26.13
N PRO A 244 15.79 -8.16 25.29
CA PRO A 244 16.15 -6.75 25.24
C PRO A 244 14.97 -5.89 24.84
N ASP A 245 15.13 -4.59 24.98
CA ASP A 245 14.15 -3.63 24.50
C ASP A 245 14.03 -3.69 22.96
N GLY A 246 12.81 -3.76 22.43
CA GLY A 246 12.52 -3.75 20.98
C GLY A 246 12.73 -5.06 20.23
N MET A 247 13.03 -6.16 20.94
CA MET A 247 13.11 -7.48 20.34
C MET A 247 11.84 -7.83 19.56
N TYR A 248 12.03 -8.48 18.41
CA TYR A 248 10.96 -9.01 17.58
C TYR A 248 10.05 -9.93 18.41
N ASN A 249 8.75 -9.65 18.39
CA ASN A 249 7.77 -10.32 19.23
C ASN A 249 6.43 -10.58 18.53
N LEU A 250 6.40 -10.55 17.20
CA LEU A 250 5.18 -10.83 16.44
C LEU A 250 4.92 -12.34 16.35
N THR A 251 3.65 -12.72 16.28
CA THR A 251 3.22 -14.02 15.79
C THR A 251 3.16 -14.01 14.24
N ALA A 252 2.81 -15.12 13.60
CA ALA A 252 2.61 -15.15 12.15
C ALA A 252 1.52 -14.16 11.67
N ASP A 253 0.41 -14.03 12.42
CA ASP A 253 -0.63 -13.06 12.09
C ASP A 253 -0.21 -11.63 12.44
N GLY A 254 0.56 -11.44 13.51
CA GLY A 254 1.17 -10.14 13.82
C GLY A 254 2.16 -9.67 12.75
N GLU A 255 2.94 -10.58 12.18
CA GLU A 255 3.88 -10.32 11.08
C GLU A 255 3.15 -9.80 9.86
N LYS A 256 2.08 -10.48 9.44
CA LYS A 256 1.20 -9.99 8.36
C LYS A 256 0.64 -8.62 8.68
N MET A 257 0.16 -8.39 9.91
CA MET A 257 -0.36 -7.08 10.31
C MET A 257 0.69 -5.98 10.20
N PHE A 258 1.93 -6.26 10.64
CA PHE A 258 3.02 -5.28 10.58
C PHE A 258 3.45 -5.00 9.13
N VAL A 259 3.61 -6.02 8.30
CA VAL A 259 3.91 -5.85 6.86
C VAL A 259 2.79 -5.07 6.16
N ASN A 260 1.52 -5.39 6.44
CA ASN A 260 0.39 -4.64 5.92
C ASN A 260 0.38 -3.18 6.40
N ALA A 261 0.78 -2.93 7.65
CA ALA A 261 0.91 -1.57 8.20
C ALA A 261 2.03 -0.78 7.51
N VAL A 262 3.17 -1.42 7.24
CA VAL A 262 4.28 -0.82 6.47
C VAL A 262 3.81 -0.47 5.07
N ASN A 263 3.19 -1.41 4.35
CA ASN A 263 2.65 -1.17 3.00
C ASN A 263 1.61 -0.05 2.98
N PHE A 264 0.69 -0.04 3.95
CA PHE A 264 -0.30 1.03 4.09
C PHE A 264 0.37 2.39 4.27
N MET A 265 1.40 2.49 5.12
CA MET A 265 2.08 3.75 5.39
C MET A 265 2.99 4.20 4.25
N LEU A 266 3.56 3.28 3.46
CA LEU A 266 4.31 3.60 2.23
C LEU A 266 3.41 4.20 1.15
N ASN A 267 2.15 3.75 1.08
CA ASN A 267 1.17 4.26 0.12
C ASN A 267 0.51 5.57 0.58
N LYS A 268 0.57 5.89 1.87
CA LYS A 268 -0.05 7.09 2.43
C LYS A 268 0.62 8.36 1.94
N GLY A 269 -0.18 9.34 1.51
CA GLY A 269 0.30 10.55 0.86
C GLY A 269 0.54 10.40 -0.65
N LYS A 270 0.40 9.19 -1.22
CA LYS A 270 0.42 8.97 -2.66
C LYS A 270 -0.99 9.20 -3.21
N SER A 271 -1.08 10.10 -4.17
CA SER A 271 -2.32 10.60 -4.74
C SER A 271 -2.70 9.86 -6.03
N ILE A 272 -3.96 9.44 -6.11
CA ILE A 272 -4.52 8.79 -7.31
C ILE A 272 -5.73 9.58 -7.78
N VAL A 273 -5.75 10.01 -9.04
CA VAL A 273 -6.97 10.51 -9.66
C VAL A 273 -7.70 9.34 -10.32
N PHE A 274 -8.86 8.98 -9.77
CA PHE A 274 -9.71 7.92 -10.32
C PHE A 274 -10.79 8.52 -11.23
N VAL A 275 -10.52 8.52 -12.53
CA VAL A 275 -11.39 9.06 -13.57
C VAL A 275 -12.54 8.10 -13.83
N SER A 276 -13.75 8.55 -13.52
CA SER A 276 -14.98 7.77 -13.67
C SER A 276 -16.15 8.59 -14.17
N ALA A 277 -17.06 7.96 -14.92
CA ALA A 277 -18.39 8.52 -15.24
C ALA A 277 -19.42 8.35 -14.11
N MET A 278 -19.05 7.63 -13.05
CA MET A 278 -19.83 7.39 -11.83
C MET A 278 -21.24 6.87 -12.10
N TYR A 279 -21.35 5.86 -12.97
CA TYR A 279 -22.65 5.25 -13.22
C TYR A 279 -23.23 4.66 -11.94
N PRO A 280 -24.52 4.86 -11.65
CA PRO A 280 -25.14 4.33 -10.44
C PRO A 280 -25.08 2.80 -10.41
N SER A 281 -24.81 2.24 -9.24
CA SER A 281 -24.86 0.79 -9.01
C SER A 281 -26.29 0.25 -9.11
N THR A 282 -26.42 -1.03 -9.46
CA THR A 282 -27.69 -1.76 -9.37
C THR A 282 -28.19 -1.93 -7.95
N THR A 283 -27.29 -2.06 -6.98
CA THR A 283 -27.63 -2.34 -5.58
C THR A 283 -28.06 -1.09 -4.85
N ASP A 284 -27.44 0.05 -5.15
CA ASP A 284 -27.78 1.37 -4.62
C ASP A 284 -27.50 2.43 -5.68
N ALA A 285 -28.54 3.10 -6.16
CA ALA A 285 -28.42 4.13 -7.19
C ALA A 285 -27.68 5.39 -6.71
N ASN A 286 -27.44 5.52 -5.39
CA ASN A 286 -26.67 6.63 -4.81
C ASN A 286 -25.18 6.31 -4.70
N VAL A 287 -24.77 5.06 -4.96
CA VAL A 287 -23.38 4.63 -4.94
C VAL A 287 -22.91 4.40 -6.37
N PRO A 288 -21.80 5.02 -6.80
CA PRO A 288 -21.22 4.71 -8.08
C PRO A 288 -20.81 3.23 -8.20
N SER A 289 -20.95 2.67 -9.39
CA SER A 289 -20.70 1.25 -9.66
C SER A 289 -19.24 0.85 -9.46
N ASP A 290 -18.28 1.74 -9.75
CA ASP A 290 -16.85 1.51 -9.57
C ASP A 290 -16.32 1.90 -8.18
N GLN A 291 -17.21 2.24 -7.23
CA GLN A 291 -16.83 2.57 -5.84
C GLN A 291 -15.96 1.48 -5.20
N GLY A 292 -16.18 0.20 -5.54
CA GLY A 292 -15.34 -0.89 -5.01
C GLY A 292 -13.85 -0.76 -5.32
N PHE A 293 -13.47 -0.19 -6.48
CA PHE A 293 -12.07 0.08 -6.79
C PHE A 293 -11.51 1.24 -5.95
N VAL A 294 -12.31 2.29 -5.77
CA VAL A 294 -11.95 3.45 -4.93
C VAL A 294 -11.77 3.04 -3.48
N ASP A 295 -12.69 2.21 -2.97
CA ASP A 295 -12.63 1.64 -1.62
C ASP A 295 -11.38 0.79 -1.44
N LEU A 296 -11.05 -0.06 -2.43
CA LEU A 296 -9.85 -0.90 -2.41
C LEU A 296 -8.57 -0.06 -2.37
N LEU A 297 -8.47 0.99 -3.19
CA LEU A 297 -7.31 1.90 -3.21
C LEU A 297 -7.18 2.68 -1.89
N THR A 298 -8.29 3.23 -1.39
CA THR A 298 -8.32 3.95 -0.12
C THR A 298 -7.95 3.03 1.04
N ALA A 299 -8.47 1.80 1.05
CA ALA A 299 -8.12 0.80 2.04
C ALA A 299 -6.62 0.46 1.98
N ALA A 300 -6.02 0.38 0.79
CA ALA A 300 -4.60 0.15 0.59
C ALA A 300 -3.69 1.33 0.99
N GLY A 301 -4.27 2.48 1.36
CA GLY A 301 -3.56 3.63 1.92
C GLY A 301 -3.44 4.84 0.99
N TYR A 302 -3.89 4.72 -0.26
CA TYR A 302 -3.80 5.82 -1.24
C TYR A 302 -4.79 6.95 -0.95
N ASP A 303 -4.41 8.17 -1.30
CA ASP A 303 -5.30 9.34 -1.28
C ASP A 303 -5.98 9.45 -2.66
N VAL A 304 -7.23 9.01 -2.73
CA VAL A 304 -7.95 8.89 -4.00
C VAL A 304 -8.83 10.13 -4.25
N ASP A 305 -8.49 10.92 -5.27
CA ASP A 305 -9.40 11.91 -5.85
C ASP A 305 -10.42 11.19 -6.74
N TYR A 306 -11.63 11.07 -6.21
CA TYR A 306 -12.78 10.50 -6.87
C TYR A 306 -13.86 11.58 -7.04
N MET A 307 -13.52 12.64 -7.77
CA MET A 307 -14.40 13.80 -7.94
C MET A 307 -15.65 13.51 -8.80
N PRO A 308 -16.87 13.75 -8.28
CA PRO A 308 -18.08 13.62 -9.07
C PRO A 308 -18.24 14.80 -10.03
N GLY A 309 -18.72 14.51 -11.25
CA GLY A 309 -19.20 15.54 -12.17
C GLY A 309 -20.40 16.30 -11.58
N SER A 310 -20.56 17.58 -11.95
CA SER A 310 -21.59 18.47 -11.40
C SER A 310 -23.04 18.12 -11.77
N LEU A 311 -23.33 16.90 -12.22
CA LEU A 311 -24.64 16.49 -12.71
C LEU A 311 -25.02 15.10 -12.19
N VAL A 312 -25.13 14.99 -10.86
CA VAL A 312 -26.02 14.00 -10.25
C VAL A 312 -27.43 14.29 -10.79
N GLY A 313 -27.87 13.52 -11.79
CA GLY A 313 -29.28 13.48 -12.20
C GLY A 313 -29.61 13.70 -13.68
N THR A 314 -28.69 14.03 -14.60
CA THR A 314 -29.06 14.22 -16.03
C THR A 314 -28.15 13.64 -17.11
N GLY A 315 -27.08 12.93 -16.78
CA GLY A 315 -26.61 11.83 -17.64
C GLY A 315 -25.14 11.85 -18.07
N TRP A 316 -24.64 10.62 -18.18
CA TRP A 316 -23.62 10.10 -19.11
C TRP A 316 -22.25 10.77 -19.23
N VAL A 317 -21.96 11.87 -18.53
CA VAL A 317 -20.74 12.68 -18.70
C VAL A 317 -19.90 12.69 -17.41
N SER A 318 -18.68 12.17 -17.47
CA SER A 318 -17.69 12.31 -16.39
C SER A 318 -17.24 13.77 -16.20
N TYR A 319 -16.89 14.15 -14.96
CA TYR A 319 -16.17 15.40 -14.69
C TYR A 319 -14.93 15.55 -15.59
N TRP A 320 -14.29 14.43 -15.92
CA TRP A 320 -13.00 14.39 -16.60
C TRP A 320 -13.08 14.26 -18.13
N GLU A 321 -14.27 14.14 -18.75
CA GLU A 321 -14.34 13.94 -20.22
C GLU A 321 -13.68 15.09 -20.98
N THR A 322 -14.01 16.33 -20.61
CA THR A 322 -13.33 17.51 -21.18
C THR A 322 -12.24 17.99 -20.25
N LEU A 323 -10.98 17.88 -20.71
CA LEU A 323 -9.81 18.38 -20.02
C LEU A 323 -9.59 19.87 -20.31
N ASP A 324 -9.58 20.67 -19.26
CA ASP A 324 -9.13 22.06 -19.27
C ASP A 324 -7.76 22.16 -18.58
N PRO A 325 -7.06 23.32 -18.65
CA PRO A 325 -5.74 23.47 -18.03
C PRO A 325 -5.71 23.20 -16.52
N ASN A 326 -6.79 23.44 -15.78
CA ASN A 326 -6.83 23.17 -14.35
C ASN A 326 -6.96 21.67 -14.07
N LYS A 327 -7.82 20.97 -14.82
CA LYS A 327 -7.93 19.51 -14.74
C LYS A 327 -6.62 18.83 -15.13
N LEU A 328 -5.97 19.29 -16.19
CA LEU A 328 -4.64 18.79 -16.58
C LEU A 328 -3.62 19.03 -15.47
N ALA A 329 -3.64 20.17 -14.80
CA ALA A 329 -2.74 20.43 -13.67
C ALA A 329 -2.98 19.48 -12.49
N VAL A 330 -4.24 19.10 -12.22
CA VAL A 330 -4.56 18.08 -11.20
C VAL A 330 -4.05 16.70 -11.63
N LEU A 331 -4.30 16.30 -12.88
CA LEU A 331 -3.82 15.02 -13.42
C LEU A 331 -2.28 14.94 -13.42
N ASP A 332 -1.60 15.99 -13.87
CA ASP A 332 -0.12 16.10 -13.91
C ASP A 332 0.52 16.10 -12.51
N ALA A 333 -0.23 16.48 -11.46
CA ALA A 333 0.26 16.53 -10.10
C ALA A 333 0.04 15.22 -9.32
N ALA A 334 -0.79 14.31 -9.86
CA ALA A 334 -1.09 13.04 -9.23
C ALA A 334 0.08 12.04 -9.39
N ASP A 335 0.23 11.10 -8.47
CA ASP A 335 1.20 10.01 -8.61
C ASP A 335 0.72 8.95 -9.63
N LEU A 336 -0.60 8.81 -9.81
CA LEU A 336 -1.21 7.95 -10.82
C LEU A 336 -2.58 8.46 -11.26
N VAL A 337 -2.88 8.31 -12.55
CA VAL A 337 -4.24 8.47 -13.09
C VAL A 337 -4.80 7.11 -13.47
N ILE A 338 -5.99 6.76 -12.98
CA ILE A 338 -6.70 5.53 -13.35
C ILE A 338 -7.99 5.89 -14.05
N LEU A 339 -8.15 5.45 -15.30
CA LEU A 339 -9.40 5.55 -16.05
C LEU A 339 -10.23 4.29 -15.90
N ALA A 340 -11.35 4.44 -15.19
CA ALA A 340 -12.30 3.37 -14.96
C ALA A 340 -12.87 2.84 -16.27
N ARG A 341 -13.25 1.56 -16.26
CA ARG A 341 -14.00 0.97 -17.39
C ARG A 341 -15.35 1.63 -17.60
N GLY A 342 -15.90 2.25 -16.55
CA GLY A 342 -17.13 3.04 -16.60
C GLY A 342 -17.04 4.33 -17.44
N CYS A 343 -15.91 4.72 -18.01
CA CYS A 343 -15.86 5.93 -18.83
C CYS A 343 -16.53 5.74 -20.21
N ASN A 344 -17.25 6.76 -20.68
CA ASN A 344 -17.87 6.74 -22.01
C ASN A 344 -16.80 6.93 -23.09
N SER A 345 -16.45 5.85 -23.80
CA SER A 345 -15.41 5.91 -24.83
C SER A 345 -15.65 6.94 -25.94
N ALA A 346 -16.89 7.30 -26.26
CA ALA A 346 -17.17 8.32 -27.27
C ALA A 346 -16.98 9.74 -26.73
N GLY A 347 -17.27 9.95 -25.44
CA GLY A 347 -17.07 11.23 -24.76
C GLY A 347 -15.61 11.53 -24.46
N MET A 348 -14.77 10.50 -24.38
CA MET A 348 -13.32 10.59 -24.11
C MET A 348 -12.45 10.67 -25.38
N ALA A 349 -13.07 10.74 -26.56
CA ALA A 349 -12.38 10.66 -27.86
C ALA A 349 -13.15 11.43 -28.94
N THR A 350 -13.61 12.62 -28.61
CA THR A 350 -14.46 13.47 -29.45
C THR A 350 -13.68 14.06 -30.63
N ASP A 351 -12.42 14.46 -30.42
CA ASP A 351 -11.56 15.02 -31.46
C ASP A 351 -10.05 14.80 -31.19
N ALA A 352 -9.22 15.25 -32.14
CA ALA A 352 -7.77 15.09 -32.07
C ALA A 352 -7.11 15.92 -30.96
N ALA A 353 -7.72 17.04 -30.53
CA ALA A 353 -7.18 17.87 -29.46
C ALA A 353 -7.40 17.22 -28.10
N GLU A 354 -8.57 16.60 -27.88
CA GLU A 354 -8.84 15.82 -26.68
C GLU A 354 -7.89 14.61 -26.56
N LEU A 355 -7.72 13.87 -27.63
CA LEU A 355 -6.76 12.77 -27.73
C LEU A 355 -5.34 13.23 -27.35
N ALA A 356 -4.90 14.35 -27.93
CA ALA A 356 -3.61 14.93 -27.60
C ALA A 356 -3.52 15.40 -26.13
N ALA A 357 -4.61 15.85 -25.51
CA ALA A 357 -4.61 16.23 -24.10
C ALA A 357 -4.35 15.02 -23.19
N TRP A 358 -5.00 13.89 -23.46
CA TRP A 358 -4.78 12.65 -22.70
C TRP A 358 -3.38 12.05 -22.89
N ASP A 359 -2.86 12.09 -24.12
CA ASP A 359 -1.48 11.67 -24.39
C ASP A 359 -0.45 12.52 -23.63
N ASN A 360 -0.77 13.80 -23.37
CA ASN A 360 0.10 14.78 -22.69
C ASN A 360 -0.01 14.81 -21.16
N VAL A 361 -0.86 13.98 -20.54
CA VAL A 361 -0.88 13.84 -19.07
C VAL A 361 0.47 13.32 -18.59
N LYS A 362 1.15 14.07 -17.72
CA LYS A 362 2.53 13.79 -17.31
C LYS A 362 2.67 12.68 -16.30
N SER A 363 1.60 12.33 -15.60
CA SER A 363 1.61 11.19 -14.69
C SER A 363 1.41 9.89 -15.46
N PRO A 364 1.81 8.75 -14.87
CA PRO A 364 1.44 7.44 -15.39
C PRO A 364 -0.08 7.30 -15.50
N VAL A 365 -0.54 6.57 -16.52
CA VAL A 365 -1.98 6.36 -16.74
C VAL A 365 -2.29 4.87 -16.86
N MET A 366 -3.17 4.37 -15.99
CA MET A 366 -3.80 3.06 -16.11
C MET A 366 -5.17 3.18 -16.76
N LEU A 367 -5.42 2.44 -17.83
CA LEU A 367 -6.69 2.42 -18.55
C LEU A 367 -7.37 1.05 -18.42
N MET A 368 -8.58 1.04 -17.86
CA MET A 368 -9.34 -0.19 -17.66
C MET A 368 -10.34 -0.50 -18.78
N SER A 369 -10.55 0.43 -19.72
CA SER A 369 -11.54 0.30 -20.80
C SER A 369 -10.93 -0.17 -22.12
N SER A 370 -11.29 -1.39 -22.55
CA SER A 370 -10.90 -1.93 -23.87
C SER A 370 -11.43 -1.08 -25.03
N TYR A 371 -12.57 -0.40 -24.83
CA TYR A 371 -13.17 0.47 -25.85
C TYR A 371 -12.36 1.74 -26.07
N ILE A 372 -11.87 2.35 -24.99
CA ILE A 372 -11.03 3.55 -25.08
C ILE A 372 -9.67 3.22 -25.70
N ALA A 373 -9.08 2.06 -25.34
CA ALA A 373 -7.77 1.65 -25.84
C ALA A 373 -7.72 1.38 -27.37
N ALA A 374 -8.87 1.10 -27.98
CA ALA A 374 -8.98 0.68 -29.38
C ALA A 374 -8.48 1.72 -30.40
N SER A 375 -8.14 1.25 -31.60
CA SER A 375 -7.59 2.05 -32.71
C SER A 375 -8.53 3.11 -33.29
N ASN A 376 -9.82 3.07 -32.97
CA ASN A 376 -10.80 4.08 -33.33
C ASN A 376 -11.11 5.07 -32.18
N ARG A 377 -10.35 5.01 -31.08
CA ARG A 377 -10.43 5.87 -29.90
C ARG A 377 -9.02 6.38 -29.57
N TRP A 378 -8.43 6.03 -28.44
CA TRP A 378 -7.09 6.52 -28.04
C TRP A 378 -5.94 5.88 -28.78
N LYS A 379 -6.18 4.85 -29.61
CA LYS A 379 -5.13 4.24 -30.45
C LYS A 379 -3.94 3.71 -29.65
N TRP A 380 -4.20 3.14 -28.47
CA TRP A 380 -3.19 2.38 -27.72
C TRP A 380 -2.97 1.01 -28.35
N ILE A 381 -4.03 0.40 -28.88
CA ILE A 381 -3.98 -0.94 -29.47
C ILE A 381 -4.53 -0.89 -30.90
N ASN A 382 -3.81 -1.48 -31.85
CA ASN A 382 -4.17 -1.48 -33.27
C ASN A 382 -5.26 -2.52 -33.60
N SER A 383 -6.39 -2.46 -32.89
CA SER A 383 -7.55 -3.30 -33.13
C SER A 383 -8.83 -2.55 -32.79
N THR A 384 -9.92 -2.90 -33.48
CA THR A 384 -11.29 -2.54 -33.09
C THR A 384 -12.12 -3.77 -32.72
N SER A 385 -11.54 -4.97 -32.84
CA SER A 385 -12.22 -6.23 -32.55
C SER A 385 -12.29 -6.45 -31.05
N GLN A 386 -13.48 -6.75 -30.52
CA GLN A 386 -13.69 -6.92 -29.09
C GLN A 386 -14.62 -8.09 -28.78
N ASP A 387 -14.24 -8.85 -27.76
CA ASP A 387 -15.07 -9.83 -27.09
C ASP A 387 -15.85 -9.11 -25.99
N ALA A 388 -16.98 -8.51 -26.37
CA ALA A 388 -17.85 -7.81 -25.43
C ALA A 388 -18.75 -8.78 -24.68
N ARG A 389 -19.01 -8.47 -23.40
CA ARG A 389 -19.99 -9.20 -22.56
C ARG A 389 -19.67 -10.70 -22.47
N LYS A 390 -18.40 -11.03 -22.25
CA LYS A 390 -17.96 -12.41 -22.07
C LYS A 390 -17.73 -12.71 -20.61
N THR A 391 -18.18 -13.89 -20.20
CA THR A 391 -17.76 -14.50 -18.94
C THR A 391 -16.42 -15.17 -19.17
N TYR A 392 -15.41 -14.67 -18.49
CA TYR A 392 -14.08 -15.23 -18.43
C TYR A 392 -13.51 -14.87 -17.07
N TYR A 393 -12.66 -15.71 -16.48
CA TYR A 393 -12.31 -15.54 -15.07
C TYR A 393 -10.83 -15.65 -14.77
N ASP A 394 -10.02 -16.22 -15.63
CA ASP A 394 -8.63 -16.54 -15.31
C ASP A 394 -7.66 -15.57 -16.01
N ILE A 395 -6.45 -15.43 -15.50
CA ILE A 395 -5.35 -14.73 -16.16
C ILE A 395 -4.11 -15.60 -16.14
N LYS A 396 -3.26 -15.46 -17.15
CA LYS A 396 -1.93 -16.06 -17.17
C LYS A 396 -0.86 -14.96 -17.11
N ALA A 397 0.05 -15.05 -16.15
CA ALA A 397 1.24 -14.23 -16.11
C ALA A 397 2.17 -14.60 -17.28
N ILE A 398 2.70 -13.60 -17.99
CA ILE A 398 3.77 -13.81 -18.98
C ILE A 398 5.12 -13.97 -18.28
N ASP A 399 5.33 -13.16 -17.24
CA ASP A 399 6.46 -13.26 -16.33
C ASP A 399 5.89 -13.42 -14.91
N PRO A 400 5.92 -14.63 -14.34
CA PRO A 400 5.47 -14.90 -12.97
C PRO A 400 6.27 -14.11 -11.92
N ASN A 401 7.50 -13.71 -12.25
CA ASN A 401 8.35 -12.87 -11.41
C ASN A 401 8.20 -11.39 -11.81
N HIS A 402 7.05 -10.96 -12.34
CA HIS A 402 6.79 -9.54 -12.46
C HIS A 402 6.27 -9.00 -11.12
N PRO A 403 6.63 -7.77 -10.70
CA PRO A 403 6.08 -7.12 -9.51
C PRO A 403 4.55 -7.18 -9.38
N LEU A 404 3.84 -7.20 -10.51
CA LEU A 404 2.38 -7.30 -10.56
C LEU A 404 1.84 -8.59 -9.92
N PHE A 405 2.60 -9.69 -9.95
CA PHE A 405 2.18 -10.99 -9.44
C PHE A 405 2.79 -11.32 -8.06
N GLU A 406 3.43 -10.36 -7.41
CA GLU A 406 3.98 -10.57 -6.07
C GLU A 406 2.88 -10.91 -5.05
N GLY A 407 3.13 -11.95 -4.24
CA GLY A 407 2.17 -12.42 -3.24
C GLY A 407 0.92 -13.07 -3.82
N VAL A 408 0.90 -13.36 -5.13
CA VAL A 408 -0.21 -14.04 -5.81
C VAL A 408 0.12 -15.52 -5.98
N ALA A 409 -0.77 -16.38 -5.52
CA ALA A 409 -0.64 -17.82 -5.69
C ALA A 409 -1.01 -18.24 -7.12
N LEU A 410 0.00 -18.26 -8.01
CA LEU A 410 -0.15 -18.80 -9.35
C LEU A 410 -0.13 -20.35 -9.33
N ASP A 411 -0.88 -20.97 -10.25
CA ASP A 411 -0.82 -22.42 -10.44
C ASP A 411 0.43 -22.85 -11.25
N ALA A 412 0.56 -24.15 -11.52
CA ALA A 412 1.71 -24.70 -12.26
C ALA A 412 1.81 -24.23 -13.73
N ASN A 413 0.79 -23.53 -14.25
CA ASN A 413 0.76 -22.95 -15.60
C ASN A 413 0.84 -21.41 -15.58
N ASP A 414 1.19 -20.84 -14.42
CA ASP A 414 1.23 -19.41 -14.15
C ASP A 414 -0.15 -18.74 -14.26
N VAL A 415 -1.20 -19.52 -14.00
CA VAL A 415 -2.59 -19.08 -14.07
C VAL A 415 -3.16 -18.82 -12.68
N VAL A 416 -3.99 -17.79 -12.57
CA VAL A 416 -4.77 -17.52 -11.36
C VAL A 416 -6.16 -17.03 -11.70
N ARG A 417 -7.09 -17.22 -10.77
CA ARG A 417 -8.40 -16.60 -10.83
C ARG A 417 -8.22 -15.08 -10.78
N TRP A 418 -8.64 -14.40 -11.82
CA TRP A 418 -8.56 -12.94 -11.97
C TRP A 418 -9.88 -12.28 -11.59
N PHE A 419 -10.98 -12.65 -12.27
CA PHE A 419 -12.30 -12.13 -11.97
C PHE A 419 -13.07 -13.01 -10.97
N ASP A 420 -13.83 -12.38 -10.08
CA ASP A 420 -14.81 -13.04 -9.25
C ASP A 420 -16.04 -13.41 -10.10
N PRO A 421 -16.36 -14.70 -10.26
CA PRO A 421 -17.51 -15.15 -11.04
C PRO A 421 -18.87 -14.71 -10.45
N ASN A 422 -18.90 -14.28 -9.18
CA ASN A 422 -20.12 -13.85 -8.50
C ASN A 422 -20.32 -12.34 -8.53
N ALA A 423 -19.31 -11.57 -8.94
CA ALA A 423 -19.38 -10.12 -8.96
C ALA A 423 -20.10 -9.60 -10.22
N ALA A 424 -21.20 -8.86 -10.01
CA ALA A 424 -21.85 -7.98 -10.99
C ALA A 424 -21.96 -8.54 -12.43
N SER A 425 -22.57 -9.72 -12.56
CA SER A 425 -22.83 -10.49 -13.80
C SER A 425 -21.66 -11.25 -14.42
N GLY A 426 -20.42 -11.05 -13.96
CA GLY A 426 -19.24 -11.73 -14.48
C GLY A 426 -18.86 -11.34 -15.92
N TYR A 427 -19.55 -10.37 -16.52
CA TYR A 427 -19.28 -9.91 -17.88
C TYR A 427 -18.18 -8.86 -17.92
N ALA A 428 -17.17 -9.09 -18.74
CA ALA A 428 -16.13 -8.13 -19.06
C ALA A 428 -16.05 -7.91 -20.59
N SER A 429 -15.21 -6.95 -20.99
CA SER A 429 -14.89 -6.69 -22.39
C SER A 429 -13.39 -6.85 -22.60
N PHE A 430 -13.03 -7.52 -23.68
CA PHE A 430 -11.65 -7.81 -24.03
C PHE A 430 -11.38 -7.30 -25.44
N ILE A 431 -10.17 -6.81 -25.69
CA ILE A 431 -9.72 -6.52 -27.04
C ILE A 431 -9.14 -7.81 -27.66
N ASN A 432 -9.57 -8.12 -28.88
CA ASN A 432 -9.29 -9.42 -29.51
C ASN A 432 -7.98 -9.39 -30.28
N THR A 433 -6.87 -9.28 -29.56
CA THR A 433 -5.53 -9.34 -30.11
C THR A 433 -4.54 -9.79 -29.02
N ALA A 434 -3.39 -10.32 -29.41
CA ALA A 434 -2.23 -10.48 -28.54
C ALA A 434 -1.14 -9.42 -28.82
N ASP A 435 -1.25 -8.71 -29.95
CA ASP A 435 -0.31 -7.69 -30.40
C ASP A 435 -0.66 -6.32 -29.78
N VAL A 436 0.29 -5.77 -29.04
CA VAL A 436 0.25 -4.46 -28.36
C VAL A 436 1.19 -3.44 -29.02
N GLY A 437 1.74 -3.75 -30.19
CA GLY A 437 2.65 -2.88 -30.91
C GLY A 437 3.99 -2.69 -30.20
N ASN A 438 4.29 -1.45 -29.84
CA ASN A 438 5.53 -1.08 -29.15
C ASN A 438 5.47 -1.29 -27.63
N GLY A 439 4.37 -1.83 -27.11
CA GLY A 439 4.20 -2.16 -25.70
C GLY A 439 4.75 -3.54 -25.33
N LYS A 440 4.74 -3.84 -24.04
CA LYS A 440 5.06 -5.14 -23.45
C LYS A 440 3.78 -5.77 -22.92
N VAL A 441 3.50 -7.02 -23.31
CA VAL A 441 2.40 -7.80 -22.71
C VAL A 441 2.88 -8.36 -21.37
N LEU A 442 2.15 -8.08 -20.30
CA LEU A 442 2.46 -8.57 -18.96
C LEU A 442 1.59 -9.77 -18.58
N ALA A 443 0.40 -9.86 -19.17
CA ALA A 443 -0.56 -10.90 -18.86
C ALA A 443 -1.54 -11.14 -20.00
N VAL A 444 -1.97 -12.39 -20.17
CA VAL A 444 -2.87 -12.82 -21.25
C VAL A 444 -4.01 -13.69 -20.73
N ARG A 445 -5.03 -13.86 -21.56
CA ARG A 445 -6.04 -14.90 -21.38
C ARG A 445 -5.45 -16.28 -21.74
N PRO A 446 -5.42 -17.25 -20.81
CA PRO A 446 -4.92 -18.59 -21.13
C PRO A 446 -5.69 -19.33 -22.24
N ASP A 447 -6.95 -18.99 -22.53
CA ASP A 447 -7.76 -19.73 -23.52
C ASP A 447 -7.47 -19.33 -24.98
N ASN A 448 -7.08 -18.09 -25.24
CA ASN A 448 -6.85 -17.60 -26.61
C ASN A 448 -5.62 -16.70 -26.79
N GLY A 449 -4.89 -16.38 -25.71
CA GLY A 449 -3.69 -15.55 -25.76
C GLY A 449 -3.92 -14.05 -25.89
N ASN A 450 -5.18 -13.57 -25.91
CA ASN A 450 -5.44 -12.14 -25.97
C ASN A 450 -4.90 -11.43 -24.72
N MET A 451 -4.39 -10.21 -24.86
CA MET A 451 -3.83 -9.49 -23.71
C MET A 451 -4.90 -9.09 -22.69
N LEU A 452 -4.51 -9.13 -21.42
CA LEU A 452 -5.27 -8.58 -20.29
C LEU A 452 -4.54 -7.43 -19.62
N ILE A 453 -3.20 -7.47 -19.61
CA ILE A 453 -2.35 -6.38 -19.13
C ILE A 453 -1.25 -6.12 -20.15
N ALA A 454 -1.08 -4.85 -20.49
CA ALA A 454 0.00 -4.39 -21.34
C ALA A 454 0.50 -3.02 -20.89
N GLU A 455 1.77 -2.76 -21.13
CA GLU A 455 2.46 -1.53 -20.73
C GLU A 455 3.18 -0.90 -21.92
N TRP A 456 3.16 0.43 -22.02
CA TRP A 456 3.92 1.20 -22.99
C TRP A 456 4.80 2.22 -22.27
N PRO A 457 6.09 2.33 -22.63
CA PRO A 457 6.97 3.34 -22.07
C PRO A 457 6.65 4.72 -22.66
N ALA A 458 7.05 5.77 -21.93
CA ALA A 458 7.03 7.15 -22.38
C ALA A 458 7.74 7.36 -23.73
N GLY A 459 7.25 8.31 -24.52
CA GLY A 459 7.96 8.83 -25.70
C GLY A 459 7.99 7.92 -26.94
N LYS A 460 7.28 6.78 -26.92
CA LYS A 460 7.16 5.89 -28.09
C LYS A 460 5.72 5.83 -28.58
N PRO A 461 5.46 5.90 -29.90
CA PRO A 461 4.13 5.66 -30.43
C PRO A 461 3.62 4.28 -29.99
N PHE A 462 2.33 4.14 -29.69
CA PHE A 462 1.80 2.87 -29.17
C PHE A 462 2.01 1.67 -30.12
N TYR A 463 1.97 1.91 -31.42
CA TYR A 463 2.32 0.96 -32.48
C TYR A 463 2.85 1.73 -33.69
N ALA A 464 3.48 1.04 -34.64
CA ALA A 464 4.24 1.64 -35.75
C ALA A 464 3.47 2.69 -36.58
N THR A 465 2.14 2.55 -36.70
CA THR A 465 1.27 3.48 -37.44
C THR A 465 0.42 4.36 -36.54
N SER A 466 0.57 4.28 -35.21
CA SER A 466 -0.17 5.12 -34.28
C SER A 466 0.31 6.56 -34.39
N THR A 467 -0.65 7.49 -34.40
CA THR A 467 -0.38 8.94 -34.32
C THR A 467 -0.29 9.42 -32.87
N GLN A 468 -0.38 8.52 -31.90
CA GLN A 468 -0.48 8.81 -30.47
C GLN A 468 0.77 8.33 -29.77
N THR A 469 1.34 9.18 -28.91
CA THR A 469 2.61 8.98 -28.22
C THR A 469 2.46 9.54 -26.81
N PRO A 470 2.51 8.70 -25.77
CA PRO A 470 2.31 9.17 -24.42
C PRO A 470 3.57 9.86 -23.89
N VAL A 471 3.40 10.88 -23.06
CA VAL A 471 4.52 11.58 -22.42
C VAL A 471 5.09 10.85 -21.21
N ASP A 472 4.32 9.93 -20.62
CA ASP A 472 4.73 9.05 -19.53
C ASP A 472 4.19 7.62 -19.76
N THR A 473 4.48 6.70 -18.84
CA THR A 473 4.10 5.30 -18.89
C THR A 473 2.58 5.13 -18.97
N ARG A 474 2.15 4.15 -19.77
CA ARG A 474 0.74 3.80 -19.95
C ARG A 474 0.55 2.32 -19.70
N MET A 475 -0.49 1.96 -18.96
CA MET A 475 -0.86 0.57 -18.74
C MET A 475 -2.31 0.33 -19.14
N PHE A 476 -2.55 -0.65 -19.99
CA PHE A 476 -3.88 -1.24 -20.12
C PHE A 476 -4.05 -2.31 -19.04
N PHE A 477 -5.10 -2.23 -18.24
CA PHE A 477 -5.44 -3.20 -17.19
C PHE A 477 -6.91 -3.60 -17.34
N GLY A 478 -7.19 -4.69 -18.04
CA GLY A 478 -8.56 -5.09 -18.38
C GLY A 478 -9.38 -5.52 -17.16
N ALA A 479 -10.10 -4.57 -16.54
CA ALA A 479 -10.94 -4.82 -15.37
C ALA A 479 -12.20 -3.92 -15.34
N GLY A 480 -13.15 -4.29 -14.48
CA GLY A 480 -14.46 -3.63 -14.40
C GLY A 480 -15.50 -4.25 -15.33
N THR A 481 -16.74 -4.34 -14.86
CA THR A 481 -17.82 -5.04 -15.59
C THR A 481 -18.37 -4.31 -16.80
N GLN A 482 -18.73 -5.07 -17.84
CA GLN A 482 -19.59 -4.65 -18.94
C GLN A 482 -21.07 -4.85 -18.57
N GLU A 483 -21.99 -4.08 -19.18
CA GLU A 483 -23.42 -4.29 -19.00
C GLU A 483 -23.88 -5.66 -19.51
N VAL A 484 -24.82 -6.26 -18.76
CA VAL A 484 -25.73 -7.25 -19.33
C VAL A 484 -26.61 -6.52 -20.36
N SER A 485 -26.87 -7.14 -21.51
CA SER A 485 -27.74 -6.58 -22.54
C SER A 485 -29.06 -6.05 -21.96
N GLY A 486 -29.25 -4.73 -21.98
CA GLY A 486 -30.45 -4.05 -21.47
C GLY A 486 -30.34 -3.43 -20.06
N GLN A 487 -29.22 -3.58 -19.34
CA GLN A 487 -29.05 -3.07 -17.97
C GLN A 487 -27.78 -2.23 -17.81
N LYS A 488 -27.90 -0.89 -17.91
CA LYS A 488 -26.75 0.04 -17.88
C LYS A 488 -26.13 0.30 -16.48
N THR A 489 -26.66 -0.34 -15.44
CA THR A 489 -26.38 -0.08 -14.02
C THR A 489 -25.22 -0.90 -13.44
N ASN A 490 -24.49 -1.64 -14.29
CA ASN A 490 -23.35 -2.48 -13.88
C ASN A 490 -22.10 -2.14 -14.71
N TRP A 491 -21.79 -0.85 -14.87
CA TRP A 491 -20.68 -0.40 -15.69
C TRP A 491 -19.45 -0.07 -14.85
N GLY A 492 -18.40 -0.87 -14.99
CA GLY A 492 -17.15 -0.65 -14.24
C GLY A 492 -17.20 -1.18 -12.81
N VAL A 493 -18.18 -2.01 -12.44
CA VAL A 493 -18.21 -2.63 -11.12
C VAL A 493 -16.93 -3.42 -10.88
N MET A 494 -16.37 -3.32 -9.68
CA MET A 494 -15.22 -4.13 -9.29
C MET A 494 -15.58 -5.61 -9.37
N ASN A 495 -14.97 -6.29 -10.33
CA ASN A 495 -15.20 -7.71 -10.62
C ASN A 495 -13.96 -8.57 -10.35
N LEU A 496 -12.98 -8.04 -9.63
CA LEU A 496 -11.75 -8.75 -9.31
C LEU A 496 -11.96 -9.68 -8.11
N SER A 497 -11.45 -10.90 -8.22
CA SER A 497 -11.25 -11.82 -7.10
C SER A 497 -10.22 -11.28 -6.09
N ALA A 498 -10.00 -11.95 -4.96
CA ALA A 498 -8.98 -11.51 -3.99
C ALA A 498 -7.57 -11.43 -4.62
N GLU A 499 -7.21 -12.42 -5.42
CA GLU A 499 -5.96 -12.46 -6.17
C GLU A 499 -5.93 -11.38 -7.25
N GLY A 500 -7.04 -11.16 -7.97
CA GLY A 500 -7.17 -10.06 -8.94
C GLY A 500 -7.00 -8.67 -8.30
N GLN A 501 -7.57 -8.45 -7.11
CA GLN A 501 -7.43 -7.21 -6.34
C GLN A 501 -5.97 -7.00 -5.91
N ARG A 502 -5.27 -8.07 -5.50
CA ARG A 502 -3.83 -8.01 -5.22
C ARG A 502 -3.04 -7.59 -6.46
N ILE A 503 -3.30 -8.19 -7.62
CA ILE A 503 -2.62 -7.82 -8.87
C ILE A 503 -2.90 -6.35 -9.24
N PHE A 504 -4.13 -5.88 -9.04
CA PHE A 504 -4.49 -4.47 -9.28
C PHE A 504 -3.71 -3.51 -8.36
N ILE A 505 -3.63 -3.79 -7.06
CA ILE A 505 -2.85 -2.96 -6.12
C ILE A 505 -1.35 -3.01 -6.44
N ASN A 506 -0.81 -4.18 -6.81
CA ASN A 506 0.58 -4.30 -7.24
C ASN A 506 0.85 -3.50 -8.53
N ALA A 507 -0.10 -3.49 -9.48
CA ALA A 507 -0.01 -2.69 -10.70
C ALA A 507 -0.02 -1.18 -10.42
N VAL A 508 -0.84 -0.74 -9.46
CA VAL A 508 -0.88 0.64 -8.99
C VAL A 508 0.45 1.05 -8.36
N ALA A 509 0.96 0.23 -7.42
CA ALA A 509 2.25 0.49 -6.77
C ALA A 509 3.40 0.56 -7.79
N TYR A 510 3.42 -0.39 -8.74
CA TYR A 510 4.41 -0.45 -9.81
C TYR A 510 4.38 0.77 -10.73
N LEU A 511 3.22 1.35 -11.02
CA LEU A 511 3.15 2.56 -11.86
C LEU A 511 3.57 3.82 -11.11
N ILE A 512 3.27 3.94 -9.81
CA ILE A 512 3.65 5.10 -8.99
C ILE A 512 5.17 5.14 -8.77
N ALA A 513 5.79 3.97 -8.60
CA ALA A 513 7.20 3.82 -8.31
C ALA A 513 7.74 2.61 -9.08
N PRO A 514 8.01 2.75 -10.40
CA PRO A 514 8.51 1.64 -11.20
C PRO A 514 9.89 1.24 -10.70
N ALA A 515 10.08 -0.06 -10.45
CA ALA A 515 11.40 -0.59 -10.12
C ALA A 515 12.38 -0.18 -11.23
N GLU A 516 13.52 0.42 -10.85
CA GLU A 516 14.59 0.73 -11.81
C GLU A 516 14.96 -0.58 -12.52
N LEU A 517 14.67 -0.64 -13.82
CA LEU A 517 15.10 -1.77 -14.63
C LEU A 517 16.64 -1.77 -14.64
N PRO A 518 17.30 -2.88 -14.29
CA PRO A 518 18.75 -2.92 -14.36
C PRO A 518 19.22 -2.67 -15.80
N GLY A 519 19.83 -1.50 -16.03
CA GLY A 519 20.65 -1.22 -17.22
C GLY A 519 20.04 -0.37 -18.34
N THR A 520 19.50 0.81 -18.05
CA THR A 520 19.36 1.88 -19.07
C THR A 520 20.15 3.14 -18.67
N GLU A 521 21.48 3.04 -18.71
CA GLU A 521 22.37 4.19 -18.97
C GLU A 521 22.83 4.18 -20.43
#